data_AF-A0A7Z0TFU3-F1
#
_entry.id   AF-A0A7Z0TFU3-F1
#
_cell.length_a   1.000
_cell.length_b   1.000
_cell.length_c   1.000
_cell.angle_alpha   90.00
_cell.angle_beta   90.00
_cell.angle_gamma   90.00
#
_symmetry.space_group_name_H-M   'P 1'
#
loop_
_entity.id
_entity.type
_entity.pdbx_description
1 polymer ?
#
loop_
_entity_poly.entity_id
_entity_poly.type
_entity_poly.pdbx_seq_one_letter_code
_entity_poly.pdbx_strand_id
1 'polypeptide(L)'
;RGLPDPAVRPVGRYLYEPDGAVIRAHLVAEVAAEVGGGLIDETIAFVTSDEPHPTPYATGYEITDTLPFNVKKLKALLRERQVGTLTVKKRGSAVEPEELRRKALPKPQGRNAVTVFLTRVAGAPTMLLGHPLPR
;
A
#
# COMPACT_ATOMS: atom_id res chain seq x y z
N ARG A 1 -17.74 -22.71 1.61
CA ARG A 1 -16.34 -23.19 1.72
C ARG A 1 -15.50 -22.09 1.09
N GLY A 2 -14.59 -21.46 1.85
CA GLY A 2 -13.79 -20.33 1.35
C GLY A 2 -12.71 -20.78 0.36
N LEU A 3 -12.14 -19.82 -0.36
CA LEU A 3 -10.97 -20.05 -1.21
C LEU A 3 -9.72 -20.36 -0.36
N PRO A 4 -8.70 -21.04 -0.93
CA PRO A 4 -7.41 -21.18 -0.25
C PRO A 4 -6.72 -19.82 -0.09
N ASP A 5 -5.77 -19.72 0.84
CA ASP A 5 -4.96 -18.51 1.01
C ASP A 5 -4.31 -18.10 -0.32
N PRO A 6 -4.34 -16.81 -0.71
CA PRO A 6 -3.77 -16.40 -1.98
C PRO A 6 -2.27 -16.57 -1.99
N ALA A 7 -1.73 -16.91 -3.17
CA ALA A 7 -0.30 -17.00 -3.35
C ALA A 7 0.38 -15.65 -3.05
N VAL A 8 1.55 -15.72 -2.41
CA VAL A 8 2.45 -14.57 -2.30
C VAL A 8 3.12 -14.35 -3.66
N ARG A 9 3.17 -13.10 -4.10
CA ARG A 9 3.77 -12.70 -5.39
C ARG A 9 4.53 -11.37 -5.27
N PRO A 10 5.42 -11.05 -6.23
CA PRO A 10 6.01 -9.72 -6.31
C PRO A 10 4.94 -8.63 -6.41
N VAL A 11 5.26 -7.45 -5.89
CA VAL A 11 4.40 -6.26 -5.99
C VAL A 11 4.19 -5.92 -7.46
N GLY A 12 2.93 -5.94 -7.91
CA GLY A 12 2.50 -5.50 -9.22
C GLY A 12 2.27 -3.99 -9.29
N ARG A 13 1.65 -3.53 -10.36
CA ARG A 13 1.38 -2.10 -10.58
C ARG A 13 0.30 -1.55 -9.63
N TYR A 14 -0.59 -2.40 -9.14
CA TYR A 14 -1.70 -1.99 -8.28
C TYR A 14 -1.65 -2.70 -6.93
N LEU A 15 -2.06 -1.96 -5.91
CA LEU A 15 -2.21 -2.44 -4.55
C LEU A 15 -3.65 -2.19 -4.09
N TYR A 16 -4.23 -3.21 -3.48
CA TYR A 16 -5.56 -3.19 -2.90
C TYR A 16 -5.42 -3.30 -1.39
N GLU A 17 -6.06 -2.39 -0.69
CA GLU A 17 -6.31 -2.43 0.74
C GLU A 17 -7.72 -2.97 0.96
N PRO A 18 -7.90 -4.27 1.28
CA PRO A 18 -9.21 -4.82 1.56
C PRO A 18 -9.85 -4.13 2.76
N ASP A 19 -11.17 -3.97 2.68
CA ASP A 19 -11.93 -3.36 3.76
C ASP A 19 -11.82 -4.17 5.06
N GLY A 20 -11.92 -3.49 6.20
CA GLY A 20 -11.84 -4.14 7.50
C GLY A 20 -12.90 -5.25 7.69
N ALA A 21 -14.06 -5.13 7.04
CA ALA A 21 -15.08 -6.17 7.06
C ALA A 21 -14.65 -7.42 6.28
N VAL A 22 -14.04 -7.25 5.11
CA VAL A 22 -13.48 -8.35 4.29
C VAL A 22 -12.42 -9.10 5.09
N ILE A 23 -11.50 -8.36 5.73
CA ILE A 23 -10.46 -8.96 6.57
C ILE A 23 -11.07 -9.76 7.73
N ARG A 24 -12.05 -9.18 8.45
CA ARG A 24 -12.73 -9.87 9.57
C ARG A 24 -13.58 -11.06 9.14
N ALA A 25 -14.08 -11.04 7.91
CA ALA A 25 -14.85 -12.14 7.33
C ALA A 25 -13.96 -13.24 6.72
N HIS A 26 -12.63 -13.08 6.79
CA HIS A 26 -11.67 -13.97 6.13
C HIS A 26 -11.86 -14.07 4.61
N LEU A 27 -12.28 -12.97 3.98
CA LEU A 27 -12.61 -12.90 2.54
C LEU A 27 -11.50 -12.28 1.66
N VAL A 28 -10.27 -12.25 2.16
CA VAL A 28 -9.14 -11.67 1.41
C VAL A 28 -8.84 -12.49 0.16
N ALA A 29 -9.08 -13.80 0.21
CA ALA A 29 -8.83 -14.69 -0.92
C ALA A 29 -9.79 -14.44 -2.09
N GLU A 30 -11.03 -14.08 -1.78
CA GLU A 30 -12.06 -13.71 -2.72
C GLU A 30 -11.70 -12.40 -3.42
N VAL A 31 -11.20 -11.40 -2.68
CA VAL A 31 -10.68 -10.16 -3.29
C VAL A 31 -9.48 -10.44 -4.18
N ALA A 32 -8.53 -11.26 -3.74
CA ALA A 32 -7.38 -11.62 -4.55
C ALA A 32 -7.78 -12.32 -5.86
N ALA A 33 -8.74 -13.25 -5.80
CA ALA A 33 -9.27 -13.89 -6.99
C ALA A 33 -10.00 -12.91 -7.92
N GLU A 34 -10.82 -12.00 -7.38
CA GLU A 34 -11.57 -11.00 -8.13
C GLU A 34 -10.67 -10.06 -8.94
N VAL A 35 -9.54 -9.64 -8.37
CA VAL A 35 -8.60 -8.71 -9.02
C VAL A 35 -7.45 -9.42 -9.76
N GLY A 36 -7.52 -10.75 -9.93
CA GLY A 36 -6.45 -11.54 -10.55
C GLY A 36 -5.11 -11.42 -9.81
N GLY A 37 -5.16 -11.18 -8.51
CA GLY A 37 -4.04 -10.78 -7.66
C GLY A 37 -3.52 -11.87 -6.73
N GLY A 38 -2.64 -11.43 -5.82
CA GLY A 38 -2.07 -12.25 -4.75
C GLY A 38 -1.61 -11.38 -3.59
N LEU A 39 -1.08 -11.99 -2.54
CA LEU A 39 -0.53 -11.23 -1.40
C LEU A 39 0.89 -10.74 -1.70
N ILE A 40 1.28 -9.61 -1.11
CA ILE A 40 2.67 -9.12 -1.18
C ILE A 40 3.58 -9.75 -0.12
N ASP A 41 2.98 -10.36 0.90
CA ASP A 41 3.63 -10.98 2.05
C ASP A 41 2.64 -11.92 2.73
N GLU A 42 3.12 -13.06 3.25
CA GLU A 42 2.29 -14.10 3.87
C GLU A 42 1.52 -13.60 5.12
N THR A 43 2.01 -12.54 5.77
CA THR A 43 1.44 -12.00 7.01
C THR A 43 0.63 -10.72 6.82
N ILE A 44 0.51 -10.22 5.58
CA ILE A 44 -0.05 -8.90 5.26
C ILE A 44 -1.20 -9.05 4.28
N ALA A 45 -2.39 -8.66 4.72
CA ALA A 45 -3.61 -8.68 3.91
C ALA A 45 -3.68 -7.59 2.80
N PHE A 46 -2.54 -7.10 2.29
CA PHE A 46 -2.54 -6.28 1.07
C PHE A 46 -2.51 -7.21 -0.15
N VAL A 47 -3.42 -6.96 -1.09
CA VAL A 47 -3.50 -7.70 -2.35
C VAL A 47 -2.86 -6.86 -3.45
N THR A 48 -2.12 -7.48 -4.36
CA THR A 48 -1.51 -6.81 -5.51
C THR A 48 -1.94 -7.45 -6.82
N SER A 49 -2.05 -6.63 -7.87
CA SER A 49 -2.35 -7.06 -9.24
C SER A 49 -1.54 -6.27 -10.26
N ASP A 50 -1.51 -6.75 -11.49
CA ASP A 50 -0.82 -6.10 -12.61
C ASP A 50 -1.73 -5.11 -13.36
N GLU A 51 -3.05 -5.33 -13.31
CA GLU A 51 -4.08 -4.50 -13.96
C GLU A 51 -5.06 -3.89 -12.93
N PRO A 52 -5.68 -2.74 -13.24
CA PRO A 52 -6.65 -2.12 -12.35
C PRO A 52 -8.02 -2.79 -12.51
N HIS A 53 -8.52 -3.30 -11.41
CA HIS A 53 -9.89 -3.82 -11.26
C HIS A 53 -10.70 -2.95 -10.29
N PRO A 54 -11.89 -2.46 -10.70
CA PRO A 54 -12.81 -1.82 -9.77
C PRO A 54 -13.45 -2.88 -8.87
N THR A 55 -13.50 -2.61 -7.56
CA THR A 55 -14.13 -3.52 -6.59
C THR A 55 -14.71 -2.72 -5.41
N PRO A 56 -15.90 -3.08 -4.89
CA PRO A 56 -16.45 -2.47 -3.69
C PRO A 56 -15.81 -2.99 -2.39
N TYR A 57 -14.95 -4.00 -2.48
CA TYR A 57 -14.42 -4.74 -1.32
C TYR A 57 -13.02 -4.28 -0.87
N ALA A 58 -12.39 -3.39 -1.65
CA ALA A 58 -11.07 -2.87 -1.36
C ALA A 58 -10.89 -1.46 -1.92
N THR A 59 -10.02 -0.68 -1.29
CA THR A 59 -9.52 0.56 -1.91
C THR A 59 -8.28 0.25 -2.74
N GLY A 60 -8.33 0.54 -4.04
CA GLY A 60 -7.21 0.35 -4.96
C GLY A 60 -6.28 1.58 -5.04
N TYR A 61 -5.00 1.32 -5.29
CA TYR A 61 -3.95 2.32 -5.46
C TYR A 61 -3.03 1.91 -6.61
N GLU A 62 -2.66 2.85 -7.47
CA GLU A 62 -1.55 2.67 -8.40
C GLU A 62 -0.23 2.92 -7.67
N ILE A 63 0.67 1.95 -7.72
CA ILE A 63 1.99 2.00 -7.08
C ILE A 63 3.03 2.53 -8.05
N THR A 64 3.66 3.64 -7.67
CA THR A 64 4.72 4.31 -8.43
C THR A 64 6.12 3.89 -7.99
N ASP A 65 6.29 3.44 -6.75
CA ASP A 65 7.59 3.03 -6.22
C ASP A 65 7.46 1.91 -5.19
N THR A 66 8.40 0.96 -5.24
CA THR A 66 8.62 -0.07 -4.23
C THR A 66 10.05 0.03 -3.72
N LEU A 67 10.23 0.42 -2.47
CA LEU A 67 11.54 0.77 -1.93
C LEU A 67 11.73 0.19 -0.52
N PRO A 68 12.95 -0.22 -0.11
CA PRO A 68 13.23 -0.52 1.29
C PRO A 68 12.88 0.68 2.19
N PHE A 69 12.41 0.42 3.41
CA PHE A 69 12.06 1.48 4.34
C PHE A 69 13.25 2.42 4.60
N ASN A 70 13.11 3.69 4.20
CA ASN A 70 14.16 4.70 4.37
C ASN A 70 13.57 6.13 4.41
N VAL A 71 13.59 6.74 5.60
CA VAL A 71 13.01 8.09 5.82
C VAL A 71 13.72 9.17 5.00
N LYS A 72 15.04 9.08 4.82
CA LYS A 72 15.81 10.06 4.04
C LYS A 72 15.43 10.00 2.56
N LYS A 73 15.27 8.79 2.01
CA LYS A 73 14.84 8.58 0.62
C LYS A 73 13.40 9.03 0.41
N LEU A 74 12.50 8.72 1.35
CA LEU A 74 11.13 9.23 1.32
C LEU A 74 11.10 10.76 1.28
N LYS A 75 11.80 11.43 2.19
CA LYS A 75 11.88 12.91 2.22
C LYS A 75 12.40 13.51 0.91
N ALA A 76 13.39 12.86 0.28
CA ALA A 76 13.92 13.31 -1.01
C ALA A 76 12.86 13.22 -2.12
N LEU A 77 12.15 12.08 -2.22
CA LEU A 77 11.07 11.87 -3.19
C LEU A 77 9.91 12.86 -3.02
N LEU A 78 9.48 13.10 -1.77
CA LEU A 78 8.40 14.04 -1.49
C LEU A 78 8.74 15.48 -1.91
N ARG A 79 10.01 15.88 -1.75
CA ARG A 79 10.50 17.18 -2.21
C ARG A 79 10.56 17.25 -3.73
N GLU A 80 11.16 16.25 -4.37
CA GLU A 80 11.26 16.16 -5.83
C GLU A 80 9.88 16.23 -6.50
N ARG A 81 8.89 15.54 -5.93
CA ARG A 81 7.52 15.48 -6.43
C ARG A 81 6.62 16.62 -5.92
N GLN A 82 7.18 17.62 -5.25
CA GLN A 82 6.43 18.79 -4.74
C GLN A 82 5.18 18.39 -3.93
N VAL A 83 5.32 17.41 -3.05
CA VAL A 83 4.21 16.87 -2.26
C VAL A 83 3.86 17.83 -1.13
N GLY A 84 2.60 18.26 -1.10
CA GLY A 84 2.01 19.03 0.00
C GLY A 84 1.27 18.16 1.01
N THR A 85 0.72 17.04 0.56
CA THR A 85 -0.13 16.17 1.36
C THR A 85 0.41 14.74 1.33
N LEU A 86 0.78 14.22 2.49
CA LEU A 86 1.23 12.84 2.66
C LEU A 86 0.22 12.06 3.50
N THR A 87 -0.39 11.05 2.88
CA THR A 87 -1.14 10.00 3.59
C THR A 87 -0.18 8.88 3.95
N VAL A 88 -0.14 8.51 5.23
CA VAL A 88 0.69 7.39 5.71
C VAL A 88 -0.22 6.26 6.17
N LYS A 89 -0.07 5.09 5.55
CA LYS A 89 -0.75 3.85 5.93
C LYS A 89 0.26 2.85 6.47
N LYS A 90 -0.15 2.01 7.42
CA LYS A 90 0.73 0.95 7.96
C LYS A 90 0.01 -0.38 8.06
N ARG A 91 0.73 -1.46 7.78
CA ARG A 91 0.35 -2.84 8.11
C ARG A 91 1.61 -3.67 8.27
N GLY A 92 1.82 -4.26 9.45
CA GLY A 92 3.05 -5.00 9.74
C GLY A 92 4.30 -4.12 9.93
N SER A 93 4.12 -2.82 10.20
CA SER A 93 5.22 -1.90 10.53
C SER A 93 5.08 -1.36 11.95
N ALA A 94 6.20 -1.29 12.67
CA ALA A 94 6.28 -0.68 14.00
C ALA A 94 6.42 0.86 13.95
N VAL A 95 6.55 1.44 12.76
CA VAL A 95 6.71 2.89 12.59
C VAL A 95 5.37 3.59 12.81
N GLU A 96 5.36 4.58 13.70
CA GLU A 96 4.16 5.37 13.93
C GLU A 96 3.88 6.34 12.76
N PRO A 97 2.68 6.29 12.13
CA PRO A 97 2.39 7.06 10.93
C PRO A 97 2.57 8.57 11.11
N GLU A 98 2.12 9.09 12.25
CA GLU A 98 2.20 10.51 12.56
C GLU A 98 3.65 10.97 12.77
N GLU A 99 4.47 10.16 13.44
CA GLU A 99 5.90 10.45 13.59
C GLU A 99 6.61 10.45 12.25
N LEU A 100 6.33 9.47 11.38
CA LEU A 100 6.91 9.43 10.05
C LEU A 100 6.49 10.66 9.26
N ARG A 101 5.21 11.03 9.28
CA ARG A 101 4.68 12.19 8.58
C ARG A 101 5.41 13.47 9.00
N ARG A 102 5.58 13.70 10.31
CA ARG A 102 6.34 14.85 10.84
C ARG A 102 7.80 14.84 10.41
N LYS A 103 8.46 13.68 10.38
CA LYS A 103 9.88 13.54 9.98
C LYS A 103 10.08 13.72 8.47
N ALA A 104 9.22 13.10 7.66
CA ALA A 104 9.35 13.04 6.21
C ALA A 104 8.81 14.29 5.50
N LEU A 105 7.72 14.88 6.02
CA LEU A 105 7.07 16.07 5.48
C LEU A 105 6.77 17.10 6.60
N PRO A 106 7.80 17.70 7.22
CA PRO A 106 7.61 18.68 8.30
C PRO A 106 6.91 19.97 7.83
N LYS A 107 6.97 20.25 6.52
CA LYS A 107 6.22 21.32 5.86
C LYS A 107 5.84 20.87 4.43
N PRO A 108 4.73 21.36 3.88
CA PRO A 108 4.37 21.13 2.47
C PRO A 108 5.51 21.52 1.52
N GLN A 109 5.77 20.69 0.51
CA GLN A 109 6.75 20.95 -0.56
C GLN A 109 6.08 21.41 -1.87
N GLY A 110 4.75 21.41 -1.91
CA GLY A 110 3.94 21.83 -3.07
C GLY A 110 2.48 21.46 -2.89
N ARG A 111 1.78 21.15 -3.98
CA ARG A 111 0.33 20.88 -3.99
C ARG A 111 -0.03 19.41 -4.22
N ASN A 112 0.95 18.58 -4.56
CA ASN A 112 0.70 17.19 -4.92
C ASN A 112 0.41 16.35 -3.67
N ALA A 113 -0.33 15.26 -3.86
CA ALA A 113 -0.66 14.32 -2.80
C ALA A 113 -0.07 12.94 -3.10
N VAL A 114 0.49 12.26 -2.08
CA VAL A 114 1.03 10.90 -2.19
C VAL A 114 0.54 10.07 -1.01
N THR A 115 0.25 8.80 -1.26
CA THR A 115 0.07 7.79 -0.21
C THR A 115 1.33 6.95 -0.10
N VAL A 116 1.83 6.76 1.13
CA VAL A 116 2.90 5.80 1.43
C VAL A 116 2.37 4.70 2.35
N PHE A 117 2.62 3.45 1.97
CA PHE A 117 2.33 2.26 2.76
C PHE A 117 3.61 1.77 3.42
N LEU A 118 3.61 1.69 4.75
CA LEU A 118 4.68 1.07 5.53
C LEU A 118 4.28 -0.37 5.82
N THR A 119 4.97 -1.30 5.17
CA THR A 119 4.57 -2.70 5.22
C THR A 119 5.75 -3.66 5.07
N ARG A 120 5.46 -4.95 4.88
CA ARG A 120 6.42 -5.97 4.49
C ARG A 120 6.12 -6.46 3.09
N VAL A 121 7.17 -6.77 2.35
CA VAL A 121 7.11 -7.48 1.07
C VAL A 121 8.08 -8.63 1.19
N ALA A 122 7.60 -9.87 1.07
CA ALA A 122 8.39 -11.09 1.26
C ALA A 122 9.29 -11.04 2.52
N GLY A 123 8.73 -10.64 3.66
CA GLY A 123 9.38 -10.53 4.97
C GLY A 123 10.17 -9.22 5.20
N ALA A 124 10.45 -8.44 4.16
CA ALA A 124 11.31 -7.27 4.25
C ALA A 124 10.53 -5.96 4.49
N PRO A 125 10.92 -5.11 5.46
CA PRO A 125 10.34 -3.78 5.66
C PRO A 125 10.45 -2.89 4.41
N THR A 126 9.30 -2.52 3.87
CA THR A 126 9.18 -1.86 2.56
C THR A 126 8.25 -0.65 2.67
N MET A 127 8.55 0.38 1.90
CA MET A 127 7.67 1.50 1.61
C MET A 127 7.16 1.41 0.17
N LEU A 128 5.84 1.39 0.01
CA LEU A 128 5.18 1.48 -1.30
C LEU A 128 4.59 2.88 -1.44
N LEU A 129 4.88 3.58 -2.53
CA LEU A 129 4.37 4.92 -2.79
C LEU A 129 3.42 4.88 -3.98
N GLY A 130 2.32 5.61 -3.90
CA GLY A 130 1.33 5.63 -4.96
C GLY A 130 0.20 6.62 -4.74
N HIS A 131 -0.82 6.47 -5.57
CA HIS A 131 -2.01 7.31 -5.59
C HIS A 131 -3.26 6.45 -5.60
N PRO A 132 -4.36 6.88 -4.94
CA PRO A 132 -5.61 6.13 -5.00
C PRO A 132 -6.11 6.04 -6.43
N LEU A 133 -6.69 4.91 -6.80
CA LEU A 133 -7.43 4.80 -8.05
C LEU A 133 -8.67 5.71 -7.99
N PRO A 134 -9.13 6.25 -9.14
CA PRO A 134 -10.43 6.87 -9.24
C PRO A 134 -11.50 5.88 -8.74
N ARG A 135 -12.46 6.38 -7.97
CA ARG A 135 -13.66 5.62 -7.60
C ARG A 135 -14.67 5.64 -8.74
#